data_AF-A0A919V587-F1
#
_entry.id   AF-A0A919V587-F1
#
_cell.length_a   1.000
_cell.length_b   1.000
_cell.length_c   1.000
_cell.angle_alpha   90.00
_cell.angle_beta   90.00
_cell.angle_gamma   90.00
#
_symmetry.space_group_name_H-M   'P 1'
#
loop_
_entity.id
_entity.type
_entity.pdbx_description
1 polymer ?
#
loop_
_entity_poly.entity_id
_entity_poly.type
_entity_poly.pdbx_seq_one_letter_code
_entity_poly.pdbx_strand_id
1 'polypeptide(L)'
;MQAYSYVRPSAIVGDHLGFSTSGGRTASGLAGNPRFFSGVITQAAPAAAGLLALADVALARYHQPRAGSGAFSRDPVVTADGERLRFESFSACGGVYARLDMMGGALDGEVFDRGTTNVDVNRPLREALARVGGRDPLHLGVGADELTVTTLDGAVVEKKVPLPERWLRGFAEVQVIASGFDLRGELAGMAAVRFLRGLPKRATSSVWVVPTGRDLRVVAGPTRGAVCLSGVGRLATLHPLLRFAKALRVYGPVAGDRVESSAWELELPGMRYTLVLSPEAWRGFSGEGAVLTDLAGEDVSADADVVGMLLNFEPAVEVGLLADRSGLSPERVRAALTQLGTAGRVGYDLAEAGHFHRELPYDKVSVEALNPRLRAARALVEADAVRLEGEGKAHVTTAGGVREVHVTSGSCTCAWWFDHRGSRGPCKHVLAARIAVRAREEAVR
;
A
#
# COMPACT_ATOMS: atom_id res chain seq x y z
N MET A 1 5.56 37.43 7.78
CA MET A 1 4.98 37.90 6.51
C MET A 1 5.57 37.04 5.41
N GLN A 2 4.83 36.08 4.86
CA GLN A 2 5.30 35.25 3.74
C GLN A 2 5.10 36.04 2.44
N ALA A 3 6.18 36.32 1.70
CA ALA A 3 6.12 36.94 0.39
C ALA A 3 6.05 35.83 -0.68
N TYR A 4 5.01 35.85 -1.52
CA TYR A 4 4.84 34.91 -2.63
C TYR A 4 5.37 35.54 -3.93
N SER A 5 6.24 34.86 -4.67
CA SER A 5 6.68 35.30 -6.00
C SER A 5 5.96 34.52 -7.09
N TYR A 6 5.18 35.18 -7.92
CA TYR A 6 4.49 34.54 -9.04
C TYR A 6 5.37 34.50 -10.28
N VAL A 7 5.39 33.36 -10.96
CA VAL A 7 6.22 33.15 -12.17
C VAL A 7 5.81 34.09 -13.31
N ARG A 8 4.53 34.50 -13.32
CA ARG A 8 3.98 35.53 -14.21
C ARG A 8 2.73 36.16 -13.58
N PRO A 9 2.22 37.28 -14.10
CA PRO A 9 0.89 37.77 -13.72
C PRO A 9 -0.20 36.78 -14.13
N SER A 10 -1.24 36.62 -13.30
CA SER A 10 -2.51 36.02 -13.74
C SER A 10 -3.14 36.92 -14.80
N ALA A 11 -3.68 36.35 -15.87
CA ALA A 11 -4.16 37.11 -17.02
C ALA A 11 -5.47 36.54 -17.57
N ILE A 12 -6.31 37.44 -18.09
CA ILE A 12 -7.49 37.09 -18.88
C ILE A 12 -7.08 37.17 -20.36
N VAL A 13 -7.35 36.11 -21.12
CA VAL A 13 -7.12 36.04 -22.56
C VAL A 13 -8.41 35.57 -23.23
N GLY A 14 -9.11 36.49 -23.90
CA GLY A 14 -10.47 36.24 -24.37
C GLY A 14 -11.41 35.93 -23.20
N ASP A 15 -12.16 34.83 -23.30
CA ASP A 15 -13.08 34.35 -22.25
C ASP A 15 -12.40 33.40 -21.25
N HIS A 16 -11.06 33.29 -21.26
CA HIS A 16 -10.31 32.41 -20.38
C HIS A 16 -9.53 33.19 -19.32
N LEU A 17 -9.68 32.79 -18.05
CA LEU A 17 -8.90 33.31 -16.91
C LEU A 17 -7.76 32.33 -16.57
N GLY A 18 -6.52 32.77 -16.76
CA GLY A 18 -5.32 32.02 -16.41
C GLY A 18 -4.73 32.51 -15.08
N PHE A 19 -4.65 31.62 -14.09
CA PHE A 19 -3.96 31.89 -12.83
C PHE A 19 -2.47 31.53 -12.91
N SER A 20 -1.59 32.38 -12.38
CA SER A 20 -0.21 31.99 -12.10
C SER A 20 -0.08 31.45 -10.69
N THR A 21 0.73 30.41 -10.53
CA THR A 21 1.15 29.91 -9.22
C THR A 21 2.43 30.63 -8.77
N SER A 22 2.71 30.60 -7.47
CA SER A 22 3.91 31.18 -6.87
C SER A 22 5.17 30.32 -7.02
N GLY A 23 5.11 29.27 -7.85
CA GLY A 23 6.07 28.17 -7.80
C GLY A 23 6.10 27.44 -6.46
N GLY A 24 7.12 26.60 -6.29
CA GLY A 24 7.37 25.84 -5.08
C GLY A 24 8.86 25.50 -4.92
N ARG A 25 9.19 24.77 -3.86
CA ARG A 25 10.58 24.41 -3.53
C ARG A 25 10.87 22.98 -3.98
N THR A 26 11.95 22.81 -4.72
CA THR A 26 12.54 21.51 -5.12
C THR A 26 13.83 21.29 -4.33
N ALA A 27 14.40 20.08 -4.44
CA ALA A 27 15.74 19.76 -3.94
C ALA A 27 16.84 20.69 -4.53
N SER A 28 16.59 21.28 -5.71
CA SER A 28 17.49 22.19 -6.42
C SER A 28 17.23 23.68 -6.15
N GLY A 29 16.20 24.05 -5.38
CA GLY A 29 15.91 25.44 -5.01
C GLY A 29 14.45 25.86 -5.23
N LEU A 30 14.21 27.14 -5.50
CA LEU A 30 12.87 27.62 -5.87
C LEU A 30 12.63 27.37 -7.37
N ALA A 31 11.55 26.69 -7.70
CA ALA A 31 11.15 26.41 -9.07
C ALA A 31 9.75 26.97 -9.35
N GLY A 32 9.56 27.57 -10.53
CA GLY A 32 8.27 28.13 -10.91
C GLY A 32 7.16 27.09 -11.07
N ASN A 33 7.51 25.84 -11.43
CA ASN A 33 6.60 24.70 -11.46
C ASN A 33 7.38 23.47 -10.99
N PRO A 34 7.41 23.16 -9.67
CA PRO A 34 8.15 22.02 -9.16
C PRO A 34 7.55 20.73 -9.73
N ARG A 35 8.33 20.06 -10.56
CA ARG A 35 8.02 18.76 -11.13
C ARG A 35 8.96 17.72 -10.54
N PHE A 36 8.48 16.49 -10.46
CA PHE A 36 9.31 15.33 -10.18
C PHE A 36 9.76 14.69 -11.50
N PHE A 37 8.86 14.59 -12.47
CA PHE A 37 9.12 13.96 -13.77
C PHE A 37 8.34 14.65 -14.90
N SER A 38 8.92 14.70 -16.11
CA SER A 38 8.22 15.04 -17.35
C SER A 38 8.78 14.22 -18.50
N GLY A 39 7.95 13.40 -19.14
CA GLY A 39 8.43 12.53 -20.22
C GLY A 39 7.37 11.75 -20.95
N VAL A 40 7.77 11.17 -22.07
CA VAL A 40 6.99 10.22 -22.86
C VAL A 40 7.10 8.83 -22.25
N ILE A 41 5.98 8.12 -22.23
CA ILE A 41 5.92 6.72 -21.81
C ILE A 41 6.13 5.85 -23.04
N THR A 42 7.21 5.06 -23.04
CA THR A 42 7.62 4.27 -24.22
C THR A 42 6.61 3.17 -24.56
N GLN A 43 5.78 2.79 -23.59
CA GLN A 43 4.71 1.80 -23.71
C GLN A 43 3.35 2.42 -23.32
N ALA A 44 2.87 3.35 -24.15
CA ALA A 44 1.69 4.16 -23.88
C ALA A 44 0.41 3.35 -23.61
N ALA A 45 0.08 2.37 -24.45
CA ALA A 45 -1.16 1.61 -24.32
C ALA A 45 -1.24 0.72 -23.05
N PRO A 46 -0.16 -0.01 -22.65
CA PRO A 46 -0.12 -0.66 -21.34
C PRO A 46 -0.23 0.33 -20.17
N ALA A 47 0.46 1.48 -20.24
CA ALA A 47 0.39 2.50 -19.18
C ALA A 47 -1.02 3.04 -19.01
N ALA A 48 -1.67 3.46 -20.10
CA ALA A 48 -3.01 4.01 -20.05
C ALA A 48 -4.03 2.99 -19.52
N ALA A 49 -3.94 1.73 -19.97
CA ALA A 49 -4.79 0.66 -19.46
C ALA A 49 -4.51 0.37 -17.97
N GLY A 50 -3.25 0.42 -17.53
CA GLY A 50 -2.86 0.23 -16.13
C GLY A 50 -3.37 1.34 -15.21
N LEU A 51 -3.29 2.59 -15.65
CA LEU A 51 -3.84 3.75 -14.92
C LEU A 51 -5.36 3.66 -14.80
N LEU A 52 -6.05 3.26 -15.87
CA LEU A 52 -7.49 2.99 -15.82
C LEU A 52 -7.83 1.84 -14.86
N ALA A 53 -7.05 0.75 -14.89
CA ALA A 53 -7.24 -0.39 -14.00
C ALA A 53 -7.06 0.00 -12.52
N LEU A 54 -6.06 0.83 -12.19
CA LEU A 54 -5.87 1.41 -10.85
C LEU A 54 -7.06 2.24 -10.40
N ALA A 55 -7.56 3.09 -11.30
CA ALA A 55 -8.69 3.96 -11.04
C ALA A 55 -9.99 3.13 -10.86
N ASP A 56 -10.14 2.01 -11.58
CA ASP A 56 -11.27 1.08 -11.42
C ASP A 56 -11.21 0.34 -10.08
N VAL A 57 -10.02 -0.07 -9.62
CA VAL A 57 -9.86 -0.63 -8.27
C VAL A 57 -10.37 0.38 -7.24
N ALA A 58 -10.01 1.65 -7.36
CA ALA A 58 -10.32 2.65 -6.36
C ALA A 58 -11.83 2.94 -6.21
N LEU A 59 -12.59 2.77 -7.30
CA LEU A 59 -14.06 2.81 -7.30
C LEU A 59 -14.72 1.50 -6.84
N ALA A 60 -14.00 0.37 -6.91
CA ALA A 60 -14.57 -0.94 -6.66
C ALA A 60 -14.98 -1.16 -5.20
N ARG A 61 -16.15 -1.77 -5.01
CA ARG A 61 -16.61 -2.34 -3.73
C ARG A 61 -16.83 -3.84 -3.92
N TYR A 62 -15.83 -4.64 -3.54
CA TYR A 62 -15.88 -6.09 -3.67
C TYR A 62 -16.76 -6.77 -2.62
N HIS A 63 -17.00 -6.09 -1.49
CA HIS A 63 -17.98 -6.48 -0.49
C HIS A 63 -19.20 -5.56 -0.55
N GLN A 64 -20.39 -6.17 -0.61
CA GLN A 64 -21.68 -5.49 -0.80
C GLN A 64 -21.63 -4.47 -1.96
N PRO A 65 -21.54 -4.95 -3.22
CA PRO A 65 -21.57 -4.08 -4.39
C PRO A 65 -22.85 -3.23 -4.35
N ARG A 66 -22.69 -1.92 -4.15
CA ARG A 66 -23.79 -0.95 -4.28
C ARG A 66 -23.62 -0.23 -5.61
N ALA A 67 -24.65 -0.25 -6.44
CA ALA A 67 -24.72 0.63 -7.60
C ALA A 67 -24.80 2.08 -7.12
N GLY A 68 -23.93 2.95 -7.61
CA GLY A 68 -24.14 4.39 -7.55
C GLY A 68 -23.99 5.08 -6.19
N SER A 69 -23.14 4.62 -5.25
CA SER A 69 -22.72 5.50 -4.15
C SER A 69 -21.65 6.49 -4.64
N GLY A 70 -22.08 7.58 -5.27
CA GLY A 70 -21.26 8.77 -5.43
C GLY A 70 -20.87 9.31 -4.06
N ALA A 71 -19.58 9.60 -3.90
CA ALA A 71 -19.01 10.64 -3.04
C ALA A 71 -17.51 10.33 -2.92
N PHE A 72 -16.72 11.13 -3.65
CA PHE A 72 -15.25 11.15 -3.70
C PHE A 72 -14.64 10.01 -4.50
N SER A 73 -14.29 10.33 -5.75
CA SER A 73 -13.26 9.60 -6.47
C SER A 73 -12.02 9.58 -5.57
N ARG A 74 -11.49 8.38 -5.36
CA ARG A 74 -10.27 8.16 -4.59
C ARG A 74 -9.29 7.67 -5.61
N ASP A 75 -8.16 8.30 -5.69
CA ASP A 75 -7.35 8.15 -6.88
C ASP A 75 -5.89 8.09 -6.48
N PRO A 76 -5.02 7.68 -7.42
CA PRO A 76 -3.80 7.04 -7.02
C PRO A 76 -2.86 8.04 -6.37
N VAL A 77 -2.15 7.53 -5.37
CA VAL A 77 -0.89 8.11 -4.94
C VAL A 77 0.11 7.88 -6.05
N VAL A 78 0.81 8.93 -6.47
CA VAL A 78 1.90 8.86 -7.45
C VAL A 78 3.20 9.16 -6.73
N THR A 79 4.13 8.23 -6.72
CA THR A 79 5.49 8.43 -6.19
C THR A 79 6.48 8.39 -7.34
N ALA A 80 7.25 9.46 -7.49
CA ALA A 80 8.40 9.55 -8.37
C ALA A 80 9.66 9.46 -7.50
N ASP A 81 10.38 8.33 -7.58
CA ASP A 81 11.59 8.08 -6.79
C ASP A 81 12.88 8.52 -7.52
N GLY A 82 12.74 8.95 -8.78
CA GLY A 82 13.82 9.35 -9.67
C GLY A 82 14.29 8.26 -10.64
N GLU A 83 13.87 7.01 -10.45
CA GLU A 83 14.10 5.90 -11.39
C GLU A 83 12.80 5.33 -11.98
N ARG A 84 11.69 5.47 -11.26
CA ARG A 84 10.39 4.84 -11.52
C ARG A 84 9.26 5.77 -11.12
N LEU A 85 8.12 5.55 -11.75
CA LEU A 85 6.85 6.11 -11.31
C LEU A 85 6.00 4.98 -10.73
N ARG A 86 5.61 5.09 -9.46
CA ARG A 86 4.70 4.16 -8.80
C ARG A 86 3.35 4.82 -8.59
N PHE A 87 2.30 4.17 -9.06
CA PHE A 87 0.93 4.59 -8.86
C PHE A 87 0.23 3.57 -7.96
N GLU A 88 -0.34 4.01 -6.84
CA GLU A 88 -0.94 3.12 -5.84
C GLU A 88 -2.38 3.52 -5.54
N SER A 89 -3.29 2.55 -5.46
CA SER A 89 -4.68 2.77 -5.08
C SER A 89 -5.22 1.68 -4.15
N PHE A 90 -6.28 2.00 -3.41
CA PHE A 90 -7.02 1.04 -2.61
C PHE A 90 -8.48 1.00 -3.04
N SER A 91 -9.08 -0.17 -3.03
CA SER A 91 -10.51 -0.27 -3.27
C SER A 91 -11.34 0.47 -2.24
N ALA A 92 -12.56 0.86 -2.61
CA ALA A 92 -13.43 1.59 -1.72
C ALA A 92 -13.76 0.79 -0.45
N CYS A 93 -13.80 -0.54 -0.50
CA CYS A 93 -13.94 -1.38 0.69
C CYS A 93 -12.62 -1.67 1.44
N GLY A 94 -11.48 -1.19 0.92
CA GLY A 94 -10.16 -1.35 1.53
C GLY A 94 -9.60 -2.78 1.48
N GLY A 95 -10.23 -3.67 0.71
CA GLY A 95 -9.81 -5.07 0.61
C GLY A 95 -8.76 -5.31 -0.47
N VAL A 96 -8.67 -4.46 -1.49
CA VAL A 96 -7.73 -4.65 -2.60
C VAL A 96 -6.82 -3.44 -2.66
N TYR A 97 -5.52 -3.69 -2.55
CA TYR A 97 -4.48 -2.73 -2.88
C TYR A 97 -4.02 -2.99 -4.30
N ALA A 98 -3.81 -1.95 -5.08
CA ALA A 98 -3.31 -2.04 -6.44
C ALA A 98 -2.12 -1.10 -6.63
N ARG A 99 -1.11 -1.56 -7.37
CA ARG A 99 0.06 -0.77 -7.73
C ARG A 99 0.43 -0.97 -9.19
N LEU A 100 0.70 0.12 -9.90
CA LEU A 100 1.36 0.12 -11.20
C LEU A 100 2.76 0.72 -11.03
N ASP A 101 3.78 -0.09 -11.26
CA ASP A 101 5.17 0.36 -11.32
C ASP A 101 5.55 0.56 -12.78
N MET A 102 5.88 1.79 -13.18
CA MET A 102 6.52 2.09 -14.46
C MET A 102 8.03 2.18 -14.25
N MET A 103 8.77 1.24 -14.83
CA MET A 103 10.23 1.14 -14.66
C MET A 103 10.97 2.20 -15.47
N GLY A 104 12.23 2.49 -15.13
CA GLY A 104 13.05 3.47 -15.87
C GLY A 104 13.09 3.24 -17.38
N GLY A 105 13.15 1.99 -17.85
CA GLY A 105 13.08 1.69 -19.29
C GLY A 105 11.73 2.00 -19.97
N ALA A 106 10.68 2.27 -19.19
CA ALA A 106 9.38 2.73 -19.69
C ALA A 106 9.26 4.27 -19.73
N LEU A 107 10.23 4.99 -19.18
CA LEU A 107 10.20 6.44 -18.99
C LEU A 107 11.26 7.08 -19.88
N ASP A 108 10.83 7.83 -20.89
CA ASP A 108 11.70 8.62 -21.76
C ASP A 108 11.45 10.11 -21.50
N GLY A 109 12.25 10.70 -20.62
CA GLY A 109 12.12 12.09 -20.24
C GLY A 109 13.05 12.51 -19.11
N GLU A 110 12.74 13.66 -18.53
CA GLU A 110 13.58 14.31 -17.54
C GLU A 110 13.04 14.10 -16.12
N VAL A 111 13.95 13.76 -15.21
CA VAL A 111 13.71 13.68 -13.77
C VAL A 111 14.23 14.96 -13.15
N PHE A 112 13.33 15.73 -12.56
CA PHE A 112 13.65 17.04 -11.98
C PHE A 112 13.87 16.96 -10.47
N ASP A 113 13.11 16.10 -9.79
CA ASP A 113 13.12 15.94 -8.34
C ASP A 113 12.39 14.63 -7.96
N ARG A 114 12.30 14.34 -6.66
CA ARG A 114 11.63 13.17 -6.11
C ARG A 114 10.48 13.62 -5.22
N GLY A 115 9.43 12.82 -5.17
CA GLY A 115 8.30 13.18 -4.34
C GLY A 115 7.07 12.33 -4.59
N THR A 116 6.04 12.67 -3.82
CA THR A 116 4.75 11.99 -3.88
C THR A 116 3.64 13.03 -4.02
N THR A 117 2.69 12.74 -4.91
CA THR A 117 1.44 13.48 -5.06
C THR A 117 0.28 12.50 -5.06
N ASN A 118 -0.94 13.01 -5.07
CA ASN A 118 -2.13 12.18 -5.18
C ASN A 118 -3.23 12.99 -5.86
N VAL A 119 -3.81 12.44 -6.92
CA VAL A 119 -4.62 13.19 -7.89
C VAL A 119 -5.87 12.40 -8.22
N ASP A 120 -6.96 13.06 -8.62
CA ASP A 120 -8.22 12.42 -9.06
C ASP A 120 -8.14 11.92 -10.52
N VAL A 121 -8.34 10.62 -10.79
CA VAL A 121 -8.52 10.10 -12.15
C VAL A 121 -10.00 10.26 -12.52
N ASN A 122 -10.35 11.52 -12.72
CA ASN A 122 -11.71 11.95 -13.01
C ASN A 122 -12.17 11.46 -14.40
N ARG A 123 -13.42 11.79 -14.75
CA ARG A 123 -13.99 11.39 -16.04
C ARG A 123 -13.19 11.91 -17.26
N PRO A 124 -12.85 13.22 -17.37
CA PRO A 124 -11.98 13.72 -18.44
C PRO A 124 -10.67 12.94 -18.60
N LEU A 125 -9.96 12.67 -17.49
CA LEU A 125 -8.70 11.91 -17.56
C LEU A 125 -8.94 10.47 -18.00
N ARG A 126 -9.99 9.80 -17.48
CA ARG A 126 -10.36 8.45 -17.93
C ARG A 126 -10.65 8.40 -19.42
N GLU A 127 -11.39 9.37 -19.93
CA GLU A 127 -11.72 9.48 -21.35
C GLU A 127 -10.47 9.70 -22.21
N ALA A 128 -9.53 10.54 -21.76
CA ALA A 128 -8.25 10.74 -22.44
C ALA A 128 -7.40 9.46 -22.47
N LEU A 129 -7.27 8.77 -21.33
CA LEU A 129 -6.53 7.50 -21.23
C LEU A 129 -7.17 6.38 -22.06
N ALA A 130 -8.50 6.30 -22.10
CA ALA A 130 -9.22 5.28 -22.85
C ALA A 130 -9.03 5.39 -24.37
N ARG A 131 -8.69 6.58 -24.87
CA ARG A 131 -8.41 6.84 -26.28
C ARG A 131 -6.96 6.53 -26.69
N VAL A 132 -6.05 6.31 -25.74
CA VAL A 132 -4.64 6.00 -26.03
C VAL A 132 -4.53 4.61 -26.68
N GLY A 133 -4.29 4.62 -27.99
CA GLY A 133 -4.03 3.45 -28.81
C GLY A 133 -2.58 2.96 -28.75
N GLY A 134 -2.31 1.84 -29.45
CA GLY A 134 -1.02 1.15 -29.39
C GLY A 134 0.20 1.93 -29.93
N ARG A 135 -0.03 2.96 -30.75
CA ARG A 135 1.03 3.81 -31.33
C ARG A 135 0.93 5.27 -30.89
N ASP A 136 -0.04 5.59 -30.05
CA ASP A 136 -0.26 6.97 -29.65
C ASP A 136 0.77 7.37 -28.61
N PRO A 137 1.37 8.57 -28.70
CA PRO A 137 2.22 9.07 -27.64
C PRO A 137 1.38 9.32 -26.38
N LEU A 138 1.98 9.00 -25.24
CA LEU A 138 1.46 9.34 -23.92
C LEU A 138 2.57 10.05 -23.17
N HIS A 139 2.36 11.31 -22.84
CA HIS A 139 3.29 12.07 -22.01
C HIS A 139 2.71 12.26 -20.61
N LEU A 140 3.53 12.00 -19.59
CA LEU A 140 3.20 12.24 -18.19
C LEU A 140 4.07 13.35 -17.62
N GLY A 141 3.45 14.29 -16.93
CA GLY A 141 4.10 15.26 -16.07
C GLY A 141 3.65 15.06 -14.64
N VAL A 142 4.56 14.77 -13.72
CA VAL A 142 4.25 14.57 -12.30
C VAL A 142 4.87 15.72 -11.53
N GLY A 143 4.07 16.43 -10.73
CA GLY A 143 4.54 17.48 -9.83
C GLY A 143 3.96 17.36 -8.43
N ALA A 144 4.39 18.25 -7.54
CA ALA A 144 3.99 18.22 -6.13
C ALA A 144 2.46 18.37 -5.91
N ASP A 145 1.82 19.13 -6.80
CA ASP A 145 0.40 19.51 -6.71
C ASP A 145 -0.45 19.06 -7.91
N GLU A 146 0.15 18.37 -8.89
CA GLU A 146 -0.57 17.97 -10.11
C GLU A 146 0.01 16.73 -10.80
N LEU A 147 -0.86 16.08 -11.58
CA LEU A 147 -0.53 15.10 -12.60
C LEU A 147 -1.06 15.62 -13.93
N THR A 148 -0.17 15.82 -14.90
CA THR A 148 -0.52 16.15 -16.27
C THR A 148 -0.42 14.91 -17.15
N VAL A 149 -1.48 14.61 -17.89
CA VAL A 149 -1.51 13.57 -18.91
C VAL A 149 -1.76 14.24 -20.25
N THR A 150 -0.83 14.09 -21.19
CA THR A 150 -0.94 14.67 -22.53
C THR A 150 -1.03 13.55 -23.56
N THR A 151 -2.11 13.58 -24.35
CA THR A 151 -2.35 12.71 -25.50
C THR A 151 -2.42 13.56 -26.77
N LEU A 152 -2.68 12.94 -27.92
CA LEU A 152 -2.91 13.66 -29.17
C LEU A 152 -4.12 14.62 -29.12
N ASP A 153 -5.09 14.34 -28.25
CA ASP A 153 -6.30 15.16 -28.08
C ASP A 153 -6.07 16.38 -27.16
N GLY A 154 -4.88 16.50 -26.57
CA GLY A 154 -4.50 17.59 -25.67
C GLY A 154 -4.07 17.12 -24.28
N ALA A 155 -3.90 18.09 -23.38
CA ALA A 155 -3.47 17.88 -22.01
C ALA A 155 -4.65 17.91 -21.03
N VAL A 156 -4.69 16.94 -20.13
CA VAL A 156 -5.56 16.90 -18.95
C VAL A 156 -4.68 17.08 -17.72
N VAL A 157 -5.01 18.06 -16.87
CA VAL A 157 -4.25 18.37 -15.65
C VAL A 157 -5.13 18.07 -14.45
N GLU A 158 -4.71 17.11 -13.64
CA GLU A 158 -5.39 16.72 -12.41
C GLU A 158 -4.65 17.29 -11.21
N LYS A 159 -5.40 17.99 -10.36
CA LYS A 159 -4.85 18.63 -9.16
C LYS A 159 -4.78 17.65 -8.00
N LYS A 160 -3.91 17.96 -7.06
CA LYS A 160 -3.80 17.25 -5.79
C LYS A 160 -5.12 17.30 -5.02
N VAL A 161 -5.54 16.15 -4.51
CA VAL A 161 -6.76 15.98 -3.70
C VAL A 161 -6.40 15.55 -2.27
N PRO A 162 -7.31 15.55 -1.30
CA PRO A 162 -7.04 14.90 -0.01
C PRO A 162 -7.15 13.37 -0.13
N LEU A 163 -6.28 12.64 0.56
CA LEU A 163 -6.38 11.18 0.67
C LEU A 163 -7.32 10.77 1.83
N PRO A 164 -8.05 9.64 1.73
CA PRO A 164 -8.87 9.15 2.83
C PRO A 164 -8.03 8.51 3.94
N GLU A 165 -8.32 8.83 5.21
CA GLU A 165 -7.63 8.25 6.39
C GLU A 165 -7.59 6.71 6.40
N ARG A 166 -8.64 6.05 5.88
CA ARG A 166 -8.66 4.59 5.84
C ARG A 166 -7.61 3.98 4.91
N TRP A 167 -7.15 4.71 3.90
CA TRP A 167 -6.09 4.26 3.01
C TRP A 167 -4.74 4.26 3.73
N LEU A 168 -4.48 5.23 4.62
CA LEU A 168 -3.25 5.25 5.43
C LEU A 168 -3.05 3.96 6.21
N ARG A 169 -4.08 3.56 6.96
CA ARG A 169 -4.05 2.29 7.70
C ARG A 169 -3.90 1.11 6.77
N GLY A 170 -4.58 1.13 5.62
CA GLY A 170 -4.42 0.11 4.59
C GLY A 170 -2.97 0.00 4.08
N PHE A 171 -2.31 1.12 3.78
CA PHE A 171 -0.93 1.18 3.30
C PHE A 171 0.07 0.61 4.30
N ALA A 172 -0.11 0.92 5.59
CA ALA A 172 0.71 0.39 6.66
C ALA A 172 0.54 -1.13 6.80
N GLU A 173 -0.70 -1.60 6.77
CA GLU A 173 -1.04 -3.01 6.93
C GLU A 173 -0.57 -3.84 5.73
N VAL A 174 -0.79 -3.35 4.51
CA VAL A 174 -0.41 -4.10 3.29
C VAL A 174 1.10 -4.27 3.19
N GLN A 175 1.91 -3.30 3.62
CA GLN A 175 3.37 -3.46 3.55
C GLN A 175 3.88 -4.55 4.48
N VAL A 176 3.38 -4.62 5.73
CA VAL A 176 3.79 -5.64 6.72
C VAL A 176 3.27 -7.01 6.32
N ILE A 177 2.06 -7.08 5.74
CA ILE A 177 1.51 -8.33 5.22
C ILE A 177 2.32 -8.81 4.01
N ALA A 178 2.61 -7.92 3.06
CA ALA A 178 3.34 -8.24 1.84
C ALA A 178 4.80 -8.62 2.11
N SER A 179 5.44 -8.07 3.15
CA SER A 179 6.81 -8.45 3.52
C SER A 179 6.95 -9.89 4.02
N GLY A 180 5.83 -10.53 4.39
CA GLY A 180 5.79 -11.95 4.75
C GLY A 180 5.49 -12.90 3.59
N PHE A 181 5.42 -12.41 2.34
CA PHE A 181 5.12 -13.25 1.18
C PHE A 181 6.36 -13.73 0.44
N ASP A 182 6.28 -14.93 -0.11
CA ASP A 182 7.22 -15.44 -1.11
C ASP A 182 6.53 -15.59 -2.46
N LEU A 183 7.32 -15.60 -3.53
CA LEU A 183 6.88 -16.06 -4.84
C LEU A 183 6.51 -17.55 -4.78
N ARG A 184 5.26 -17.86 -5.10
CA ARG A 184 4.72 -19.23 -5.07
C ARG A 184 4.71 -19.86 -6.45
N GLY A 185 4.42 -19.09 -7.48
CA GLY A 185 4.47 -19.60 -8.84
C GLY A 185 4.38 -18.50 -9.89
N GLU A 186 4.77 -18.86 -11.10
CA GLU A 186 4.85 -17.96 -12.24
C GLU A 186 4.29 -18.65 -13.49
N LEU A 187 3.51 -17.92 -14.28
CA LEU A 187 3.03 -18.33 -15.60
C LEU A 187 3.49 -17.33 -16.65
N ALA A 188 4.08 -17.82 -17.74
CA ALA A 188 4.48 -16.98 -18.85
C ALA A 188 3.32 -16.68 -19.82
N GLY A 189 3.25 -15.44 -20.29
CA GLY A 189 2.44 -14.94 -21.41
C GLY A 189 1.06 -15.59 -21.55
N MET A 190 0.89 -16.37 -22.62
CA MET A 190 -0.40 -17.00 -22.93
C MET A 190 -0.88 -18.00 -21.87
N ALA A 191 0.01 -18.63 -21.11
CA ALA A 191 -0.41 -19.49 -20.00
C ALA A 191 -1.09 -18.67 -18.90
N ALA A 192 -0.54 -17.49 -18.56
CA ALA A 192 -1.17 -16.55 -17.63
C ALA A 192 -2.55 -16.09 -18.13
N VAL A 193 -2.65 -15.74 -19.42
CA VAL A 193 -3.93 -15.33 -20.04
C VAL A 193 -4.97 -16.44 -19.96
N ARG A 194 -4.60 -17.68 -20.30
CA ARG A 194 -5.52 -18.84 -20.21
C ARG A 194 -5.94 -19.12 -18.78
N PHE A 195 -5.01 -19.06 -17.82
CA PHE A 195 -5.29 -19.26 -16.41
C PHE A 195 -6.30 -18.24 -15.89
N LEU A 196 -6.05 -16.94 -16.09
CA LEU A 196 -6.92 -15.87 -15.61
C LEU A 196 -8.32 -15.92 -16.25
N ARG A 197 -8.41 -16.23 -17.56
CA ARG A 197 -9.70 -16.42 -18.25
C ARG A 197 -10.41 -17.72 -17.86
N GLY A 198 -9.67 -18.71 -17.37
CA GLY A 198 -10.18 -20.01 -16.91
C GLY A 198 -10.67 -20.02 -15.47
N LEU A 199 -10.46 -18.93 -14.71
CA LEU A 199 -10.99 -18.80 -13.36
C LEU A 199 -12.53 -18.91 -13.35
N PRO A 200 -13.14 -19.39 -12.25
CA PRO A 200 -14.59 -19.45 -12.13
C PRO A 200 -15.28 -18.12 -12.46
N LYS A 201 -16.39 -18.17 -13.21
CA LYS A 201 -17.12 -16.97 -13.63
C LYS A 201 -17.83 -16.25 -12.49
N ARG A 202 -18.15 -16.94 -11.39
CA ARG A 202 -18.81 -16.35 -10.23
C ARG A 202 -17.79 -15.52 -9.45
N ALA A 203 -17.92 -14.19 -9.50
CA ALA A 203 -17.00 -13.22 -8.89
C ALA A 203 -16.72 -13.45 -7.39
N THR A 204 -17.69 -13.99 -6.65
CA THR A 204 -17.57 -14.27 -5.21
C THR A 204 -16.91 -15.61 -4.89
N SER A 205 -16.56 -16.42 -5.90
CA SER A 205 -15.92 -17.72 -5.66
C SER A 205 -14.54 -17.52 -5.04
N SER A 206 -14.29 -18.22 -3.94
CA SER A 206 -12.95 -18.39 -3.38
C SER A 206 -12.34 -19.66 -3.93
N VAL A 207 -11.08 -19.58 -4.36
CA VAL A 207 -10.34 -20.74 -4.86
C VAL A 207 -8.94 -20.77 -4.27
N TRP A 208 -8.30 -21.92 -4.35
CA TRP A 208 -6.90 -22.11 -3.95
C TRP A 208 -6.08 -22.45 -5.18
N VAL A 209 -4.89 -21.86 -5.28
CA VAL A 209 -4.04 -21.99 -6.46
C VAL A 209 -2.72 -22.60 -6.05
N VAL A 210 -2.42 -23.76 -6.62
CA VAL A 210 -1.24 -24.57 -6.29
C VAL A 210 -0.29 -24.59 -7.49
N PRO A 211 0.99 -24.24 -7.29
CA PRO A 211 2.03 -24.47 -8.30
C PRO A 211 2.18 -25.97 -8.59
N THR A 212 2.07 -26.36 -9.86
CA THR A 212 2.25 -27.74 -10.33
C THR A 212 3.28 -27.74 -11.46
N GLY A 213 4.54 -28.00 -11.12
CA GLY A 213 5.65 -27.88 -12.07
C GLY A 213 5.82 -26.43 -12.54
N ARG A 214 5.58 -26.18 -13.83
CA ARG A 214 5.60 -24.83 -14.44
C ARG A 214 4.21 -24.23 -14.67
N ASP A 215 3.17 -24.85 -14.11
CA ASP A 215 1.78 -24.42 -14.27
C ASP A 215 1.14 -24.08 -12.92
N LEU A 216 -0.03 -23.43 -12.95
CA LEU A 216 -0.85 -23.14 -11.77
C LEU A 216 -2.19 -23.87 -11.88
N ARG A 217 -2.51 -24.65 -10.85
CA ARG A 217 -3.76 -25.41 -10.81
C ARG A 217 -4.71 -24.83 -9.76
N VAL A 218 -5.96 -24.66 -10.15
CA VAL A 218 -7.05 -24.32 -9.23
C VAL A 218 -7.53 -25.58 -8.51
N VAL A 219 -7.59 -25.52 -7.19
CA VAL A 219 -8.12 -26.57 -6.30
C VAL A 219 -9.22 -26.02 -5.39
N ALA A 220 -10.09 -26.91 -4.92
CA ALA A 220 -11.33 -26.54 -4.24
C ALA A 220 -11.16 -26.10 -2.77
N GLY A 221 -10.02 -26.40 -2.14
CA GLY A 221 -9.80 -26.14 -0.72
C GLY A 221 -8.34 -25.90 -0.38
N PRO A 222 -8.07 -25.51 0.88
CA PRO A 222 -6.72 -25.27 1.36
C PRO A 222 -5.88 -26.55 1.25
N THR A 223 -4.73 -26.43 0.61
CA THR A 223 -3.71 -27.47 0.53
C THR A 223 -2.34 -26.83 0.77
N ARG A 224 -1.38 -27.64 1.21
CA ARG A 224 -0.03 -27.16 1.49
C ARG A 224 0.57 -26.45 0.26
N GLY A 225 1.01 -25.21 0.45
CA GLY A 225 1.60 -24.39 -0.62
C GLY A 225 0.59 -23.74 -1.56
N ALA A 226 -0.71 -23.88 -1.31
CA ALA A 226 -1.73 -23.17 -2.07
C ALA A 226 -1.82 -21.70 -1.68
N VAL A 227 -2.04 -20.84 -2.68
CA VAL A 227 -2.36 -19.43 -2.48
C VAL A 227 -3.86 -19.24 -2.56
N CYS A 228 -4.45 -18.63 -1.53
CA CYS A 228 -5.88 -18.32 -1.53
C CYS A 228 -6.19 -17.13 -2.45
N LEU A 229 -7.15 -17.31 -3.34
CA LEU A 229 -7.80 -16.25 -4.09
C LEU A 229 -9.23 -16.09 -3.56
N SER A 230 -9.40 -15.20 -2.58
CA SER A 230 -10.69 -14.97 -1.91
C SER A 230 -11.57 -14.00 -2.69
N GLY A 231 -12.38 -14.55 -3.59
CA GLY A 231 -13.22 -13.78 -4.52
C GLY A 231 -12.49 -13.46 -5.81
N VAL A 232 -12.57 -14.34 -6.80
CA VAL A 232 -11.94 -14.21 -8.14
C VAL A 232 -12.23 -12.88 -8.84
N GLY A 233 -13.38 -12.26 -8.57
CA GLY A 233 -13.74 -10.94 -9.12
C GLY A 233 -12.81 -9.81 -8.65
N ARG A 234 -12.01 -10.03 -7.61
CA ARG A 234 -11.00 -9.07 -7.14
C ARG A 234 -9.81 -8.93 -8.09
N LEU A 235 -9.65 -9.86 -9.03
CA LEU A 235 -8.68 -9.78 -10.13
C LEU A 235 -9.27 -9.21 -11.42
N ALA A 236 -10.51 -8.71 -11.39
CA ALA A 236 -11.20 -8.23 -12.60
C ALA A 236 -10.40 -7.17 -13.37
N THR A 237 -9.67 -6.29 -12.66
CA THR A 237 -8.88 -5.21 -13.28
C THR A 237 -7.62 -5.69 -14.01
N LEU A 238 -7.24 -6.98 -13.86
CA LEU A 238 -6.21 -7.59 -14.72
C LEU A 238 -6.71 -7.88 -16.14
N HIS A 239 -8.03 -8.04 -16.35
CA HIS A 239 -8.58 -8.51 -17.62
C HIS A 239 -8.29 -7.58 -18.80
N PRO A 240 -8.46 -6.24 -18.67
CA PRO A 240 -8.10 -5.30 -19.74
C PRO A 240 -6.61 -5.32 -20.10
N LEU A 241 -5.75 -5.76 -19.17
CA LEU A 241 -4.28 -5.78 -19.31
C LEU A 241 -3.77 -7.07 -19.97
N LEU A 242 -4.58 -8.13 -20.05
CA LEU A 242 -4.15 -9.45 -20.51
C LEU A 242 -3.55 -9.45 -21.92
N ARG A 243 -3.95 -8.51 -22.79
CA ARG A 243 -3.39 -8.36 -24.14
C ARG A 243 -1.91 -7.93 -24.14
N PHE A 244 -1.41 -7.45 -23.01
CA PHE A 244 -0.02 -7.02 -22.82
C PHE A 244 0.77 -7.95 -21.88
N ALA A 245 0.14 -9.00 -21.35
CA ALA A 245 0.72 -9.83 -20.31
C ALA A 245 1.99 -10.56 -20.77
N LYS A 246 3.09 -10.34 -20.05
CA LYS A 246 4.36 -11.09 -20.21
C LYS A 246 4.47 -12.25 -19.25
N ALA A 247 4.03 -12.07 -18.01
CA ALA A 247 3.99 -13.12 -16.99
C ALA A 247 2.94 -12.79 -15.91
N LEU A 248 2.47 -13.80 -15.20
CA LEU A 248 1.70 -13.68 -13.96
C LEU A 248 2.51 -14.32 -12.83
N ARG A 249 2.84 -13.55 -11.80
CA ARG A 249 3.44 -14.03 -10.56
C ARG A 249 2.43 -14.03 -9.44
N VAL A 250 2.46 -15.09 -8.65
CA VAL A 250 1.54 -15.28 -7.52
C VAL A 250 2.36 -15.38 -6.25
N TYR A 251 2.04 -14.53 -5.27
CA TYR A 251 2.71 -14.45 -3.99
C TYR A 251 1.75 -14.80 -2.86
N GLY A 252 2.30 -15.37 -1.80
CA GLY A 252 1.54 -15.68 -0.60
C GLY A 252 2.43 -16.12 0.56
N PRO A 253 1.85 -16.23 1.76
CA PRO A 253 2.57 -16.57 2.98
C PRO A 253 3.17 -17.99 2.94
N VAL A 254 4.16 -18.24 3.79
CA VAL A 254 4.83 -19.55 3.93
C VAL A 254 3.85 -20.59 4.46
N ALA A 255 3.21 -21.31 3.52
CA ALA A 255 2.34 -22.46 3.76
C ALA A 255 1.35 -22.30 4.93
N GLY A 256 0.21 -21.66 4.67
CA GLY A 256 -0.90 -21.59 5.61
C GLY A 256 -2.01 -22.62 5.29
N ASP A 257 -2.66 -23.11 6.34
CA ASP A 257 -3.90 -23.91 6.27
C ASP A 257 -5.17 -23.02 6.39
N ARG A 258 -4.99 -21.69 6.31
CA ARG A 258 -6.05 -20.69 6.53
C ARG A 258 -6.26 -19.84 5.28
N VAL A 259 -7.39 -19.13 5.27
CA VAL A 259 -7.62 -18.05 4.31
C VAL A 259 -6.75 -16.88 4.73
N GLU A 260 -5.78 -16.55 3.89
CA GLU A 260 -4.78 -15.51 4.12
C GLU A 260 -4.73 -14.56 2.92
N SER A 261 -4.03 -13.45 3.10
CA SER A 261 -3.79 -12.51 2.01
C SER A 261 -2.91 -13.13 0.93
N SER A 262 -3.08 -12.65 -0.30
CA SER A 262 -2.29 -13.05 -1.46
C SER A 262 -1.99 -11.87 -2.35
N ALA A 263 -0.98 -12.00 -3.21
CA ALA A 263 -0.71 -11.01 -4.24
C ALA A 263 -0.57 -11.62 -5.63
N TRP A 264 -0.98 -10.84 -6.63
CA TRP A 264 -1.07 -11.21 -8.03
C TRP A 264 -0.45 -10.10 -8.84
N GLU A 265 0.73 -10.36 -9.41
CA GLU A 265 1.48 -9.42 -10.21
C GLU A 265 1.41 -9.83 -11.68
N LEU A 266 0.93 -8.94 -12.53
CA LEU A 266 0.99 -9.07 -13.97
C LEU A 266 2.17 -8.26 -14.50
N GLU A 267 3.15 -8.93 -15.07
CA GLU A 267 4.25 -8.28 -15.78
C GLU A 267 3.75 -7.77 -17.14
N LEU A 268 4.06 -6.53 -17.44
CA LEU A 268 3.72 -5.82 -18.67
C LEU A 268 5.02 -5.29 -19.33
N PRO A 269 4.98 -4.82 -20.58
CA PRO A 269 6.13 -4.17 -21.20
C PRO A 269 6.60 -2.96 -20.38
N GLY A 270 7.77 -3.07 -19.73
CA GLY A 270 8.38 -2.00 -18.93
C GLY A 270 7.65 -1.68 -17.63
N MET A 271 6.66 -2.48 -17.21
CA MET A 271 5.79 -2.18 -16.08
C MET A 271 5.40 -3.43 -15.30
N ARG A 272 4.99 -3.26 -14.04
CA ARG A 272 4.37 -4.30 -13.21
C ARG A 272 3.04 -3.79 -12.68
N TYR A 273 1.98 -4.58 -12.81
CA TYR A 273 0.68 -4.28 -12.20
C TYR A 273 0.36 -5.32 -11.13
N THR A 274 0.37 -4.89 -9.87
CA THR A 274 0.24 -5.76 -8.70
C THR A 274 -1.09 -5.52 -8.00
N LEU A 275 -1.80 -6.60 -7.67
CA LEU A 275 -2.96 -6.59 -6.78
C LEU A 275 -2.63 -7.38 -5.51
N VAL A 276 -2.78 -6.75 -4.35
CA VAL A 276 -2.69 -7.44 -3.04
C VAL A 276 -4.08 -7.52 -2.44
N LEU A 277 -4.48 -8.72 -2.04
CA LEU A 277 -5.81 -9.06 -1.58
C LEU A 277 -5.80 -9.31 -0.08
N SER A 278 -6.65 -8.62 0.67
CA SER A 278 -6.97 -8.97 2.06
C SER A 278 -7.57 -10.38 2.15
N PRO A 279 -7.52 -11.03 3.33
CA PRO A 279 -7.86 -12.46 3.43
C PRO A 279 -9.28 -12.77 2.97
N GLU A 280 -10.28 -11.92 3.26
CA GLU A 280 -11.66 -12.07 2.76
C GLU A 280 -12.22 -10.77 2.19
N ALA A 281 -13.21 -10.88 1.30
CA ALA A 281 -13.79 -9.72 0.62
C ALA A 281 -14.39 -8.68 1.59
N TRP A 282 -14.97 -9.13 2.71
CA TRP A 282 -15.55 -8.27 3.75
C TRP A 282 -14.52 -7.70 4.74
N ARG A 283 -13.26 -8.13 4.66
CA ARG A 283 -12.17 -7.65 5.51
C ARG A 283 -11.29 -6.68 4.73
N GLY A 284 -11.29 -5.42 5.12
CA GLY A 284 -10.34 -4.43 4.60
C GLY A 284 -9.02 -4.45 5.38
N PHE A 285 -7.91 -4.14 4.71
CA PHE A 285 -6.55 -4.12 5.28
C PHE A 285 -6.43 -3.27 6.54
N SER A 286 -7.11 -2.12 6.59
CA SER A 286 -7.08 -1.19 7.73
C SER A 286 -7.51 -1.77 9.09
N GLY A 287 -8.09 -2.98 9.10
CA GLY A 287 -8.52 -3.67 10.33
C GLY A 287 -7.71 -4.91 10.67
N GLU A 288 -6.65 -5.23 9.94
CA GLU A 288 -5.93 -6.50 10.05
C GLU A 288 -4.96 -6.54 11.25
N GLY A 289 -4.45 -5.40 11.72
CA GLY A 289 -3.64 -5.31 12.93
C GLY A 289 -2.28 -5.97 12.84
N ALA A 290 -1.73 -6.17 11.64
CA ALA A 290 -0.41 -6.74 11.42
C ALA A 290 0.69 -5.83 12.01
N VAL A 291 0.48 -4.52 11.95
CA VAL A 291 1.43 -3.52 12.47
C VAL A 291 1.54 -3.51 14.01
N LEU A 292 0.52 -3.98 14.73
CA LEU A 292 0.33 -3.68 16.16
C LEU A 292 1.44 -4.22 17.08
N THR A 293 2.07 -5.33 16.72
CA THR A 293 3.13 -5.94 17.54
C THR A 293 4.40 -5.09 17.54
N ASP A 294 4.76 -4.56 16.37
CA ASP A 294 5.93 -3.68 16.19
C ASP A 294 5.66 -2.33 16.84
N LEU A 295 4.49 -1.72 16.56
CA LEU A 295 4.12 -0.41 17.12
C LEU A 295 4.01 -0.40 18.65
N ALA A 296 3.90 -1.57 19.29
CA ALA A 296 3.89 -1.71 20.74
C ALA A 296 5.29 -1.68 21.38
N GLY A 297 6.37 -1.54 20.60
CA GLY A 297 7.70 -1.27 21.15
C GLY A 297 7.80 0.16 21.70
N GLU A 298 8.61 0.36 22.73
CA GLU A 298 8.78 1.65 23.41
C GLU A 298 9.57 2.65 22.56
N ASP A 299 10.76 2.24 22.11
CA ASP A 299 11.67 3.07 21.29
C ASP A 299 11.25 3.23 19.82
N VAL A 300 10.20 2.53 19.38
CA VAL A 300 9.88 2.40 17.94
C VAL A 300 9.58 3.74 17.29
N SER A 301 9.03 4.70 18.03
CA SER A 301 8.83 6.06 17.52
C SER A 301 10.17 6.81 17.35
N ALA A 302 11.08 6.71 18.30
CA ALA A 302 12.38 7.38 18.24
C ALA A 302 13.27 6.74 17.15
N ASP A 303 13.25 5.41 17.04
CA ASP A 303 13.94 4.67 15.98
C ASP A 303 13.43 5.08 14.59
N ALA A 304 12.12 5.28 14.45
CA ALA A 304 11.52 5.77 13.21
C ALA A 304 11.95 7.19 12.85
N ASP A 305 12.16 8.07 13.83
CA ASP A 305 12.69 9.41 13.56
C ASP A 305 14.12 9.32 13.00
N VAL A 306 14.98 8.50 13.62
CA VAL A 306 16.36 8.27 13.15
C VAL A 306 16.40 7.65 11.76
N VAL A 307 15.70 6.52 11.56
CA VAL A 307 15.64 5.83 10.26
C VAL A 307 15.01 6.73 9.21
N GLY A 308 13.97 7.48 9.56
CA GLY A 308 13.27 8.39 8.66
C GLY A 308 14.13 9.56 8.17
N MET A 309 15.15 9.97 8.91
CA MET A 309 16.14 10.96 8.45
C MET A 309 17.15 10.40 7.44
N LEU A 310 17.30 9.08 7.39
CA LEU A 310 18.23 8.39 6.49
C LEU A 310 17.61 8.02 5.14
N LEU A 311 16.29 8.09 5.01
CA LEU A 311 15.57 7.79 3.77
C LEU A 311 15.64 8.97 2.79
N ASN A 312 15.83 8.67 1.51
CA ASN A 312 16.01 9.64 0.44
C ASN A 312 15.38 9.20 -0.90
N PHE A 313 14.15 8.70 -0.83
CA PHE A 313 13.38 8.24 -2.01
C PHE A 313 14.06 7.08 -2.74
N GLU A 314 14.68 6.17 -1.98
CA GLU A 314 15.28 4.98 -2.55
C GLU A 314 14.20 4.09 -3.17
N PRO A 315 14.44 3.56 -4.39
CA PRO A 315 13.54 2.61 -5.04
C PRO A 315 13.48 1.27 -4.27
N ALA A 316 14.56 0.94 -3.55
CA ALA A 316 14.69 -0.20 -2.65
C ALA A 316 15.53 0.22 -1.43
N VAL A 317 15.00 -0.02 -0.23
CA VAL A 317 15.59 0.34 1.06
C VAL A 317 16.34 -0.88 1.62
N GLU A 318 17.65 -0.70 1.81
CA GLU A 318 18.53 -1.73 2.36
C GLU A 318 18.56 -1.69 3.89
N VAL A 319 17.94 -2.68 4.54
CA VAL A 319 17.85 -2.76 6.01
C VAL A 319 19.24 -2.81 6.67
N GLY A 320 20.20 -3.52 6.06
CA GLY A 320 21.57 -3.59 6.58
C GLY A 320 22.27 -2.23 6.57
N LEU A 321 22.14 -1.48 5.47
CA LEU A 321 22.70 -0.14 5.36
C LEU A 321 22.09 0.83 6.38
N LEU A 322 20.77 0.73 6.59
CA LEU A 322 20.10 1.53 7.62
C LEU A 322 20.56 1.15 9.02
N ALA A 323 20.73 -0.13 9.32
CA ALA A 323 21.26 -0.61 10.60
C ALA A 323 22.67 -0.03 10.85
N ASP A 324 23.57 -0.14 9.87
CA ASP A 324 24.93 0.39 9.97
C ASP A 324 24.97 1.91 10.19
N ARG A 325 24.13 2.67 9.48
CA ARG A 325 24.08 4.14 9.56
C ARG A 325 23.40 4.67 10.82
N SER A 326 22.37 3.96 11.30
CA SER A 326 21.61 4.37 12.49
C SER A 326 22.21 3.84 13.80
N GLY A 327 23.05 2.80 13.74
CA GLY A 327 23.52 2.06 14.91
C GLY A 327 22.44 1.16 15.55
N LEU A 328 21.28 1.01 14.90
CA LEU A 328 20.17 0.17 15.37
C LEU A 328 20.33 -1.27 14.88
N SER A 329 19.78 -2.22 15.63
CA SER A 329 19.73 -3.61 15.13
C SER A 329 18.77 -3.73 13.94
N PRO A 330 18.95 -4.73 13.05
CA PRO A 330 18.03 -4.97 11.94
C PRO A 330 16.57 -5.15 12.38
N GLU A 331 16.31 -5.71 13.57
CA GLU A 331 14.96 -5.84 14.14
C GLU A 331 14.36 -4.47 14.48
N ARG A 332 15.13 -3.58 15.10
CA ARG A 332 14.70 -2.21 15.41
C ARG A 332 14.45 -1.40 14.14
N VAL A 333 15.31 -1.55 13.12
CA VAL A 333 15.08 -0.93 11.80
C VAL A 333 13.78 -1.43 11.17
N ARG A 334 13.49 -2.73 11.22
CA ARG A 334 12.21 -3.28 10.71
C ARG A 334 11.01 -2.70 11.46
N ALA A 335 11.06 -2.62 12.79
CA ALA A 335 9.99 -2.02 13.59
C ALA A 335 9.82 -0.51 13.27
N ALA A 336 10.92 0.21 13.07
CA ALA A 336 10.93 1.61 12.62
C ALA A 336 10.30 1.77 11.23
N LEU A 337 10.58 0.87 10.29
CA LEU A 337 9.93 0.85 8.97
C LEU A 337 8.41 0.56 9.07
N THR A 338 7.98 -0.27 10.02
CA THR A 338 6.55 -0.47 10.32
C THR A 338 5.88 0.83 10.82
N GLN A 339 6.54 1.56 11.72
CA GLN A 339 6.09 2.87 12.21
C GLN A 339 6.05 3.91 11.09
N LEU A 340 7.10 4.01 10.28
CA LEU A 340 7.20 4.91 9.13
C LEU A 340 6.11 4.60 8.08
N GLY A 341 5.80 3.34 7.83
CA GLY A 341 4.70 2.98 6.92
C GLY A 341 3.33 3.35 7.48
N THR A 342 3.17 3.33 8.81
CA THR A 342 1.96 3.87 9.48
C THR A 342 1.83 5.39 9.32
N ALA A 343 2.96 6.09 9.22
CA ALA A 343 3.02 7.49 8.84
C ALA A 343 2.96 7.74 7.32
N GLY A 344 2.81 6.69 6.49
CA GLY A 344 2.74 6.80 5.05
C GLY A 344 4.08 7.04 4.35
N ARG A 345 5.21 6.82 5.03
CA ARG A 345 6.55 7.14 4.53
C ARG A 345 7.24 6.00 3.78
N VAL A 346 6.74 4.78 3.89
CA VAL A 346 7.28 3.63 3.15
C VAL A 346 6.18 2.74 2.59
N GLY A 347 6.51 2.03 1.52
CA GLY A 347 5.76 0.89 0.99
C GLY A 347 6.67 -0.33 0.83
N TYR A 348 6.14 -1.43 0.27
CA TYR A 348 6.90 -2.67 0.06
C TYR A 348 6.74 -3.18 -1.37
N ASP A 349 7.85 -3.56 -2.03
CA ASP A 349 7.88 -4.15 -3.35
C ASP A 349 8.13 -5.67 -3.27
N LEU A 350 7.12 -6.46 -3.67
CA LEU A 350 7.16 -7.92 -3.68
C LEU A 350 8.17 -8.49 -4.69
N ALA A 351 8.37 -7.81 -5.82
CA ALA A 351 9.31 -8.27 -6.84
C ALA A 351 10.76 -8.09 -6.40
N GLU A 352 11.02 -7.10 -5.55
CA GLU A 352 12.36 -6.77 -5.04
C GLU A 352 12.58 -7.23 -3.60
N ALA A 353 11.55 -7.77 -2.96
CA ALA A 353 11.54 -8.16 -1.55
C ALA A 353 12.12 -7.06 -0.63
N GLY A 354 11.73 -5.81 -0.87
CA GLY A 354 12.30 -4.64 -0.21
C GLY A 354 11.30 -3.52 0.01
N HIS A 355 11.57 -2.67 1.00
CA HIS A 355 10.79 -1.44 1.20
C HIS A 355 11.19 -0.39 0.16
N PHE A 356 10.30 0.54 -0.16
CA PHE A 356 10.61 1.73 -0.95
C PHE A 356 10.13 2.97 -0.22
N HIS A 357 10.82 4.10 -0.40
CA HIS A 357 10.45 5.35 0.25
C HIS A 357 9.41 6.13 -0.59
N ARG A 358 8.46 6.75 0.11
CA ARG A 358 7.46 7.68 -0.42
C ARG A 358 7.08 8.69 0.67
N GLU A 359 6.37 9.76 0.36
CA GLU A 359 5.91 10.69 1.41
C GLU A 359 4.43 11.02 1.20
N LEU A 360 3.53 10.31 1.87
CA LEU A 360 2.09 10.65 1.77
C LEU A 360 1.82 12.02 2.44
N PRO A 361 1.07 12.92 1.80
CA PRO A 361 0.86 14.27 2.28
C PRO A 361 -0.11 14.30 3.47
N TYR A 362 0.40 14.04 4.67
CA TYR A 362 -0.38 14.09 5.90
C TYR A 362 0.34 14.85 7.02
N ASP A 363 -0.38 15.80 7.59
CA ASP A 363 0.00 16.44 8.84
C ASP A 363 -0.39 15.55 10.02
N LYS A 364 0.61 15.16 10.82
CA LYS A 364 0.54 14.77 12.25
C LYS A 364 -0.72 14.02 12.73
N VAL A 365 -1.31 13.10 11.95
CA VAL A 365 -2.24 12.12 12.53
C VAL A 365 -1.38 11.18 13.35
N SER A 366 -1.52 11.21 14.67
CA SER A 366 -0.69 10.37 15.53
C SER A 366 -0.98 8.90 15.20
N VAL A 367 0.09 8.10 15.11
CA VAL A 367 0.01 6.65 14.89
C VAL A 367 -0.96 5.99 15.87
N GLU A 368 -1.04 6.49 17.10
CA GLU A 368 -2.01 6.04 18.11
C GLU A 368 -3.47 6.31 17.75
N ALA A 369 -3.79 7.42 17.09
CA ALA A 369 -5.14 7.71 16.61
C ALA A 369 -5.60 6.74 15.52
N LEU A 370 -4.66 6.28 14.71
CA LEU A 370 -4.94 5.27 13.70
C LEU A 370 -5.14 3.87 14.32
N ASN A 371 -4.64 3.63 15.53
CA ASN A 371 -4.60 2.30 16.15
C ASN A 371 -5.35 2.22 17.51
N PRO A 372 -6.70 2.21 17.52
CA PRO A 372 -7.49 2.15 18.76
C PRO A 372 -7.17 0.97 19.69
N ARG A 373 -6.79 -0.19 19.12
CA ARG A 373 -6.39 -1.37 19.91
C ARG A 373 -5.09 -1.14 20.68
N LEU A 374 -4.12 -0.47 20.06
CA LEU A 374 -2.85 -0.14 20.70
C LEU A 374 -3.05 0.93 21.78
N ARG A 375 -3.82 1.99 21.46
CA ARG A 375 -4.19 3.02 22.46
C ARG A 375 -4.86 2.40 23.69
N ALA A 376 -5.85 1.52 23.47
CA ALA A 376 -6.54 0.84 24.57
C ALA A 376 -5.62 -0.12 25.35
N ALA A 377 -4.57 -0.65 24.73
CA ALA A 377 -3.57 -1.46 25.40
C ALA A 377 -2.65 -0.62 26.30
N ARG A 378 -2.16 0.52 25.79
CA ARG A 378 -1.35 1.48 26.58
C ARG A 378 -2.13 2.00 27.80
N ALA A 379 -3.39 2.38 27.60
CA ALA A 379 -4.26 2.80 28.70
C ALA A 379 -4.47 1.72 29.79
N LEU A 380 -4.42 0.43 29.44
CA LEU A 380 -4.48 -0.66 30.43
C LEU A 380 -3.18 -0.78 31.23
N VAL A 381 -2.03 -0.54 30.59
CA VAL A 381 -0.72 -0.55 31.27
C VAL A 381 -0.60 0.67 32.19
N GLU A 382 -0.97 1.86 31.70
CA GLU A 382 -0.97 3.10 32.50
C GLU A 382 -1.88 3.02 33.73
N ALA A 383 -2.98 2.28 33.63
CA ALA A 383 -3.91 2.05 34.73
C ALA A 383 -3.48 0.91 35.68
N ASP A 384 -2.27 0.39 35.55
CA ASP A 384 -1.74 -0.76 36.31
C ASP A 384 -2.67 -1.99 36.28
N ALA A 385 -3.37 -2.19 35.16
CA ALA A 385 -4.39 -3.22 35.03
C ALA A 385 -3.81 -4.60 34.62
N VAL A 386 -2.49 -4.71 34.48
CA VAL A 386 -1.78 -5.90 33.98
C VAL A 386 -0.97 -6.54 35.10
N ARG A 387 -1.40 -7.71 35.56
CA ARG A 387 -0.63 -8.53 36.50
C ARG A 387 0.09 -9.65 35.75
N LEU A 388 1.42 -9.57 35.68
CA LEU A 388 2.26 -10.63 35.14
C LEU A 388 2.38 -11.81 36.13
N GLU A 389 2.29 -13.02 35.63
CA GLU A 389 2.50 -14.26 36.39
C GLU A 389 3.71 -15.05 35.85
N GLY A 390 4.09 -16.13 36.55
CA GLY A 390 5.08 -17.08 36.05
C GLY A 390 4.63 -17.75 34.75
N GLU A 391 5.58 -18.32 34.00
CA GLU A 391 5.33 -19.09 32.76
C GLU A 391 4.78 -18.28 31.56
N GLY A 392 5.01 -16.96 31.51
CA GLY A 392 4.55 -16.13 30.39
C GLY A 392 3.03 -15.94 30.33
N LYS A 393 2.37 -16.06 31.49
CA LYS A 393 0.95 -15.75 31.69
C LYS A 393 0.76 -14.35 32.25
N ALA A 394 -0.36 -13.72 31.92
CA ALA A 394 -0.76 -12.44 32.48
C ALA A 394 -2.27 -12.38 32.70
N HIS A 395 -2.69 -11.68 33.76
CA HIS A 395 -4.07 -11.31 34.01
C HIS A 395 -4.26 -9.84 33.71
N VAL A 396 -5.20 -9.52 32.82
CA VAL A 396 -5.54 -8.13 32.46
C VAL A 396 -6.94 -7.82 32.95
N THR A 397 -7.05 -6.90 33.90
CA THR A 397 -8.32 -6.49 34.50
C THR A 397 -9.00 -5.44 33.63
N THR A 398 -10.28 -5.65 33.32
CA THR A 398 -11.09 -4.69 32.57
C THR A 398 -12.45 -4.50 33.23
N ALA A 399 -13.23 -3.50 32.81
CA ALA A 399 -14.61 -3.33 33.25
C ALA A 399 -15.49 -4.58 33.01
N GLY A 400 -15.14 -5.40 32.01
CA GLY A 400 -15.82 -6.66 31.72
C GLY A 400 -15.21 -7.89 32.42
N GLY A 401 -14.42 -7.71 33.48
CA GLY A 401 -13.75 -8.79 34.22
C GLY A 401 -12.30 -9.03 33.80
N VAL A 402 -11.69 -10.04 34.43
CA VAL A 402 -10.28 -10.43 34.23
C VAL A 402 -10.13 -11.27 32.96
N ARG A 403 -9.09 -10.98 32.19
CA ARG A 403 -8.70 -11.72 30.99
C ARG A 403 -7.38 -12.41 31.20
N GLU A 404 -7.37 -13.72 31.01
CA GLU A 404 -6.16 -14.52 31.02
C GLU A 404 -5.51 -14.43 29.64
N VAL A 405 -4.21 -14.16 29.63
CA VAL A 405 -3.38 -13.96 28.45
C VAL A 405 -2.16 -14.86 28.54
N HIS A 406 -1.87 -15.59 27.46
CA HIS A 406 -0.58 -16.24 27.28
C HIS A 406 0.26 -15.41 26.32
N VAL A 407 1.32 -14.78 26.82
CA VAL A 407 2.06 -13.73 26.10
C VAL A 407 2.74 -14.27 24.83
N THR A 408 3.38 -15.43 24.95
CA THR A 408 4.15 -16.06 23.85
C THR A 408 3.24 -16.56 22.73
N SER A 409 2.20 -17.33 23.06
CA SER A 409 1.25 -17.81 22.04
C SER A 409 0.30 -16.71 21.54
N GLY A 410 0.20 -15.60 22.28
CA GLY A 410 -0.72 -14.51 21.98
C GLY A 410 -2.19 -14.86 22.20
N SER A 411 -2.51 -15.94 22.93
CA SER A 411 -3.89 -16.33 23.23
C SER A 411 -4.49 -15.51 24.36
N CYS A 412 -5.82 -15.36 24.35
CA CYS A 412 -6.54 -14.57 25.34
C CYS A 412 -7.97 -15.07 25.56
N THR A 413 -8.56 -14.88 26.74
CA THR A 413 -9.96 -15.25 27.03
C THR A 413 -10.98 -14.16 26.65
N CYS A 414 -10.65 -13.24 25.74
CA CYS A 414 -11.57 -12.20 25.28
C CYS A 414 -12.31 -12.58 23.99
N ALA A 415 -13.46 -11.92 23.74
CA ALA A 415 -14.27 -12.14 22.55
C ALA A 415 -13.47 -12.00 21.24
N TRP A 416 -12.58 -11.00 21.15
CA TRP A 416 -11.72 -10.82 19.98
C TRP A 416 -10.91 -12.07 19.64
N TRP A 417 -10.31 -12.71 20.65
CA TRP A 417 -9.57 -13.95 20.44
C TRP A 417 -10.48 -15.10 20.06
N PHE A 418 -11.65 -15.22 20.69
CA PHE A 418 -12.62 -16.25 20.35
C PHE A 418 -13.04 -16.18 18.88
N ASP A 419 -13.32 -14.97 18.39
CA ASP A 419 -13.78 -14.71 17.02
C ASP A 419 -12.67 -14.87 15.98
N HIS A 420 -11.42 -14.48 16.29
CA HIS A 420 -10.36 -14.35 15.28
C HIS A 420 -9.17 -15.31 15.48
N ARG A 421 -8.90 -15.79 16.69
CA ARG A 421 -7.79 -16.71 17.01
C ARG A 421 -6.45 -16.30 16.38
N GLY A 422 -6.12 -15.01 16.50
CA GLY A 422 -4.89 -14.40 16.00
C GLY A 422 -4.90 -14.02 14.51
N SER A 423 -5.91 -14.41 13.72
CA SER A 423 -5.95 -14.14 12.26
C SER A 423 -6.08 -12.65 11.88
N ARG A 424 -6.31 -11.79 12.87
CA ARG A 424 -6.56 -10.36 12.70
C ARG A 424 -5.74 -9.50 13.66
N GLY A 425 -4.54 -9.98 13.99
CA GLY A 425 -3.63 -9.33 14.92
C GLY A 425 -4.08 -9.44 16.39
N PRO A 426 -3.21 -9.05 17.33
CA PRO A 426 -3.44 -9.21 18.75
C PRO A 426 -4.61 -8.35 19.25
N CYS A 427 -5.27 -8.81 20.32
CA CYS A 427 -6.23 -7.99 21.06
C CYS A 427 -5.50 -6.99 21.98
N LYS A 428 -6.23 -6.00 22.50
CA LYS A 428 -5.67 -5.01 23.43
C LYS A 428 -5.03 -5.64 24.69
N HIS A 429 -5.54 -6.78 25.18
CA HIS A 429 -5.01 -7.44 26.39
C HIS A 429 -3.66 -8.12 26.10
N VAL A 430 -3.54 -8.79 24.95
CA VAL A 430 -2.27 -9.40 24.52
C VAL A 430 -1.22 -8.31 24.30
N LEU A 431 -1.60 -7.20 23.67
CA LEU A 431 -0.73 -6.04 23.51
C LEU A 431 -0.30 -5.47 24.87
N ALA A 432 -1.22 -5.24 25.79
CA ALA A 432 -0.91 -4.70 27.12
C ALA A 432 0.04 -5.62 27.91
N ALA A 433 -0.19 -6.94 27.86
CA ALA A 433 0.70 -7.91 28.49
C ALA A 433 2.10 -7.91 27.87
N ARG A 434 2.22 -7.83 26.54
CA ARG A 434 3.52 -7.73 25.85
C ARG A 434 4.28 -6.46 26.20
N ILE A 435 3.59 -5.32 26.27
CA ILE A 435 4.17 -4.04 26.69
C ILE A 435 4.71 -4.18 28.13
N ALA A 436 3.90 -4.71 29.05
CA ALA A 436 4.29 -4.88 30.45
C ALA A 436 5.49 -5.85 30.62
N VAL A 437 5.55 -6.94 29.84
CA VAL A 437 6.70 -7.86 29.86
C VAL A 437 7.99 -7.15 29.42
N ARG A 438 7.95 -6.40 28.32
CA ARG A 438 9.13 -5.65 27.81
C ARG A 438 9.63 -4.64 28.85
N ALA A 439 8.72 -3.83 29.41
CA ALA A 439 9.06 -2.86 30.44
C ALA A 439 9.72 -3.52 31.67
N ARG A 440 9.28 -4.73 32.06
CA ARG A 440 9.90 -5.49 33.15
C ARG A 440 11.29 -6.03 32.77
N GLU A 441 11.47 -6.51 31.55
CA GLU A 441 12.77 -7.00 31.08
C GLU A 441 13.81 -5.88 30.99
N GLU A 442 13.39 -4.68 30.59
CA GLU A 442 14.24 -3.49 30.55
C GLU A 442 14.59 -2.98 31.94
N ALA A 443 13.65 -2.99 32.89
CA ALA A 443 13.93 -2.60 34.28
C ALA A 443 14.89 -3.57 35.01
N VAL A 444 15.09 -4.78 34.48
CA VAL A 444 16.01 -5.79 35.03
C VAL A 444 17.39 -5.74 34.37
N ARG A 445 17.51 -5.10 33.20
CA ARG A 445 18.79 -4.86 32.50
C ARG A 445 19.47 -3.60 33.01
#